data_AF-A0A973CA90-F1
#
_entry.id   AF-A0A973CA90-F1
#
_cell.length_a   1.000
_cell.length_b   1.000
_cell.length_c   1.000
_cell.angle_alpha   90.00
_cell.angle_beta   90.00
_cell.angle_gamma   90.00
#
_symmetry.space_group_name_H-M   'P 1'
#
loop_
_entity.id
_entity.type
_entity.pdbx_description
1 polymer ?
#
loop_
_entity_poly.entity_id
_entity_poly.type
_entity_poly.pdbx_seq_one_letter_code
_entity_poly.pdbx_strand_id
1 'polypeptide(L)'
;MLERPISISGTTVHFHAWDHDTGNHKHDFKKDVQMLSTVISNLFITNSGKLICIEGRPGSGKSAFAKVLESTGEKCKLIDVFISGKTVEPVAPKIEDVSVTYIIDDASYADVEVLSKAISHAKAGGCIVLLLESISEVQEALEFDAVPVYLKLKRSGLSKLI
;
A
#
# COMPACT_ATOMS: atom_id res chain seq x y z
N MET A 1 -15.08 -11.33 -6.76
CA MET A 1 -15.99 -10.42 -6.03
C MET A 1 -15.61 -9.01 -6.48
N LEU A 2 -16.56 -8.18 -6.93
CA LEU A 2 -16.26 -6.80 -7.33
C LEU A 2 -16.02 -5.93 -6.08
N GLU A 3 -15.12 -4.96 -6.15
CA GLU A 3 -14.87 -4.03 -5.03
C GLU A 3 -16.11 -3.16 -4.75
N ARG A 4 -16.35 -2.86 -3.47
CA ARG A 4 -17.43 -1.93 -3.09
C ARG A 4 -17.09 -0.53 -3.60
N PRO A 5 -18.05 0.21 -4.20
CA PRO A 5 -17.83 1.61 -4.54
C PRO A 5 -17.57 2.42 -3.27
N ILE A 6 -16.56 3.28 -3.33
CA ILE A 6 -16.18 4.17 -2.24
C ILE A 6 -16.05 5.62 -2.71
N SER A 7 -16.27 6.56 -1.80
CA SER A 7 -15.86 7.95 -1.97
C SER A 7 -14.91 8.37 -0.85
N ILE A 8 -13.95 9.22 -1.16
CA ILE A 8 -12.91 9.66 -0.21
C ILE A 8 -13.05 11.16 0.05
N SER A 9 -12.97 11.55 1.31
CA SER A 9 -12.98 12.94 1.75
C SER A 9 -11.88 13.15 2.80
N GLY A 10 -10.73 13.64 2.34
CA GLY A 10 -9.51 13.66 3.15
C GLY A 10 -9.12 12.23 3.54
N THR A 11 -9.00 11.96 4.84
CA THR A 11 -8.65 10.62 5.35
C THR A 11 -9.86 9.72 5.59
N THR A 12 -11.09 10.21 5.35
CA THR A 12 -12.32 9.45 5.57
C THR A 12 -12.77 8.76 4.30
N VAL A 13 -13.01 7.45 4.40
CA VAL A 13 -13.62 6.63 3.35
C VAL A 13 -15.08 6.39 3.67
N HIS A 14 -15.93 6.58 2.67
CA HIS A 14 -17.34 6.27 2.71
C HIS A 14 -17.58 5.02 1.86
N PHE A 15 -17.99 3.93 2.49
CA PHE A 15 -18.39 2.70 1.82
C PHE A 15 -19.87 2.81 1.47
N HIS A 16 -20.19 2.77 0.18
CA HIS A 16 -21.57 2.85 -0.28
C HIS A 16 -22.24 1.47 -0.24
N ALA A 17 -23.55 1.47 0.03
CA ALA A 17 -24.39 0.29 0.02
C ALA A 17 -24.35 -0.46 -1.33
N TRP A 18 -24.58 -1.78 -1.28
CA TRP A 18 -24.74 -2.64 -2.45
C TRP A 18 -25.99 -3.53 -2.29
N ASP A 19 -26.35 -4.29 -3.32
CA ASP A 19 -27.66 -4.94 -3.52
C ASP A 19 -28.11 -5.84 -2.35
N HIS A 20 -27.21 -6.24 -1.46
CA HIS A 20 -27.48 -7.06 -0.29
C HIS A 20 -26.93 -6.51 1.05
N ASP A 21 -26.31 -5.33 1.07
CA ASP A 21 -25.78 -4.67 2.28
C ASP A 21 -26.19 -3.20 2.29
N THR A 22 -27.13 -2.85 3.17
CA THR A 22 -27.85 -1.57 3.18
C THR A 22 -27.17 -0.47 3.99
N GLY A 23 -26.05 -0.78 4.66
CA GLY A 23 -25.33 0.17 5.51
C GLY A 23 -24.30 1.00 4.76
N ASN A 24 -24.50 2.32 4.70
CA ASN A 24 -23.38 3.23 4.45
C ASN A 24 -22.50 3.28 5.71
N HIS A 25 -21.25 2.87 5.58
CA HIS A 25 -20.30 2.90 6.69
C HIS A 25 -19.16 3.87 6.38
N LYS A 26 -18.67 4.55 7.42
CA LYS A 26 -17.53 5.45 7.31
C LYS A 26 -16.37 4.90 8.12
N HIS A 27 -15.16 5.05 7.60
CA HIS A 27 -13.93 4.75 8.32
C HIS A 27 -12.95 5.91 8.13
N ASP A 28 -12.35 6.37 9.21
CA ASP A 28 -11.37 7.46 9.18
C ASP A 28 -9.96 6.90 9.39
N PHE A 29 -9.14 6.96 8.34
CA PHE A 29 -7.75 6.51 8.33
C PHE A 29 -6.78 7.57 8.87
N LYS A 30 -7.24 8.66 9.47
CA LYS A 30 -6.37 9.77 9.92
C LYS A 30 -5.17 9.31 10.75
N LYS A 31 -5.39 8.41 11.72
CA LYS A 31 -4.31 7.89 12.57
C LYS A 31 -3.34 7.02 11.79
N ASP A 32 -3.84 6.26 10.83
CA ASP A 32 -3.04 5.35 10.00
C ASP A 32 -2.16 6.13 9.02
N VAL A 33 -2.71 7.19 8.41
CA VAL A 33 -1.97 8.14 7.58
C VAL A 33 -0.88 8.82 8.41
N GLN A 34 -1.21 9.35 9.60
CA GLN A 34 -0.22 9.99 10.48
C GLN A 34 0.91 9.04 10.89
N MET A 35 0.58 7.79 11.19
CA MET A 35 1.56 6.77 11.52
C MET A 35 2.48 6.47 10.33
N LEU A 36 1.91 6.27 9.14
CA LEU A 36 2.70 5.99 7.94
C LEU A 36 3.59 7.19 7.57
N SER A 37 3.07 8.43 7.64
CA SER A 37 3.87 9.64 7.42
C SER A 37 5.05 9.75 8.40
N THR A 38 4.84 9.35 9.66
CA THR A 38 5.92 9.31 10.67
C THR A 38 6.97 8.27 10.31
N VAL A 39 6.55 7.07 9.88
CA VAL A 39 7.45 6.01 9.41
C VAL A 39 8.27 6.49 8.21
N ILE A 40 7.62 7.03 7.19
CA ILE A 40 8.26 7.55 5.98
C ILE A 40 9.27 8.65 6.36
N SER A 41 8.87 9.63 7.17
CA SER A 41 9.75 10.72 7.60
C SER A 41 11.00 10.21 8.32
N ASN A 42 10.86 9.20 9.19
CA ASN A 42 11.99 8.59 9.86
C ASN A 42 12.94 7.90 8.86
N LEU A 43 12.41 7.19 7.86
CA LEU A 43 13.22 6.54 6.83
C LEU A 43 13.99 7.55 5.96
N PHE A 44 13.41 8.73 5.71
CA PHE A 44 14.11 9.85 5.06
C PHE A 44 15.26 10.38 5.92
N ILE A 45 15.06 10.53 7.23
CA ILE A 45 16.08 11.04 8.16
C ILE A 45 17.25 10.06 8.31
N THR A 46 16.98 8.75 8.39
CA THR A 46 18.01 7.72 8.59
C THR A 46 18.74 7.32 7.30
N ASN A 47 18.39 7.91 6.16
CA ASN A 47 18.89 7.56 4.83
C ASN A 47 18.84 6.03 4.55
N SER A 48 17.84 5.35 5.11
CA SER A 48 17.61 3.92 4.92
C SER A 48 16.74 3.69 3.69
N GLY A 49 16.83 2.49 3.09
CA GLY A 49 15.93 2.07 2.02
C GLY A 49 14.46 2.21 2.44
N LYS A 50 13.63 2.81 1.58
CA LYS A 50 12.26 3.24 1.93
C LYS A 50 11.22 2.25 1.42
N LEU A 51 11.43 0.98 1.75
CA LEU A 51 10.49 -0.10 1.46
C LEU A 51 9.64 -0.40 2.70
N ILE A 52 8.33 -0.21 2.56
CA ILE A 52 7.35 -0.43 3.64
C ILE A 52 6.40 -1.53 3.19
N CYS A 53 6.30 -2.59 3.97
CA CYS A 53 5.39 -3.70 3.72
C CYS A 53 4.23 -3.63 4.73
N ILE A 54 3.00 -3.52 4.24
CA ILE A 54 1.79 -3.48 5.06
C ILE A 54 1.00 -4.77 4.84
N GLU A 55 1.03 -5.62 5.86
CA GLU A 55 0.26 -6.86 5.90
C GLU A 55 -1.19 -6.59 6.33
N GLY A 56 -2.15 -7.21 5.64
CA GLY A 56 -3.54 -7.18 6.07
C GLY A 56 -4.38 -8.29 5.44
N ARG A 57 -5.13 -9.00 6.27
CA ARG A 57 -6.10 -10.02 5.82
C ARG A 57 -7.13 -9.42 4.86
N PRO A 58 -7.76 -10.24 3.98
CA PRO A 58 -8.92 -9.81 3.20
C PRO A 58 -9.95 -9.06 4.05
N GLY A 59 -10.39 -7.90 3.56
CA GLY A 59 -11.35 -7.03 4.28
C GLY A 59 -10.76 -6.22 5.44
N SER A 60 -9.44 -6.12 5.60
CA SER A 60 -8.80 -5.21 6.57
C SER A 60 -8.87 -3.73 6.17
N GLY A 61 -9.16 -3.44 4.90
CA GLY A 61 -9.22 -2.08 4.35
C GLY A 61 -7.98 -1.65 3.56
N LYS A 62 -7.09 -2.57 3.15
CA LYS A 62 -5.86 -2.25 2.37
C LYS A 62 -6.12 -1.34 1.17
N SER A 63 -6.99 -1.75 0.25
CA SER A 63 -7.29 -1.00 -0.98
C SER A 63 -7.95 0.36 -0.69
N ALA A 64 -8.80 0.43 0.33
CA ALA A 64 -9.37 1.70 0.78
C ALA A 64 -8.29 2.64 1.35
N PHE A 65 -7.37 2.10 2.15
CA PHE A 65 -6.23 2.84 2.68
C PHE A 65 -5.30 3.29 1.56
N ALA A 66 -5.02 2.45 0.56
CA ALA A 66 -4.22 2.76 -0.63
C ALA A 66 -4.76 3.99 -1.36
N LYS A 67 -6.08 3.99 -1.64
CA LYS A 67 -6.76 5.12 -2.29
C LYS A 67 -6.76 6.38 -1.41
N VAL A 68 -6.83 6.24 -0.08
CA VAL A 68 -6.65 7.40 0.83
C VAL A 68 -5.25 7.97 0.70
N LEU A 69 -4.21 7.13 0.70
CA LEU A 69 -2.82 7.57 0.60
C LEU A 69 -2.55 8.26 -0.74
N GLU A 70 -3.11 7.77 -1.84
CA GLU A 70 -3.05 8.44 -3.13
C GLU A 70 -3.75 9.81 -3.11
N SER A 71 -4.96 9.88 -2.54
CA SER A 71 -5.75 11.11 -2.53
C SER A 71 -5.21 12.21 -1.60
N THR A 72 -4.47 11.83 -0.54
CA THR A 72 -4.02 12.75 0.51
C THR A 72 -2.51 12.99 0.50
N GLY A 73 -1.74 12.08 -0.09
CA GLY A 73 -0.29 12.17 -0.15
C GLY A 73 0.20 13.07 -1.27
N GLU A 74 1.18 13.92 -0.96
CA GLU A 74 1.88 14.68 -1.99
C GLU A 74 2.75 13.73 -2.82
N LYS A 75 2.54 13.71 -4.14
CA LYS A 75 3.25 12.83 -5.08
C LYS A 75 3.15 11.34 -4.71
N CYS A 76 1.96 10.89 -4.34
CA CYS A 76 1.64 9.47 -4.24
C CYS A 76 0.99 8.97 -5.54
N LYS A 77 1.30 7.74 -5.94
CA LYS A 77 0.62 7.05 -7.04
C LYS A 77 0.23 5.65 -6.62
N LEU A 78 -1.04 5.30 -6.78
CA LEU A 78 -1.54 3.95 -6.60
C LEU A 78 -1.29 3.13 -7.87
N ILE A 79 -0.83 1.91 -7.69
CA ILE A 79 -0.66 0.90 -8.72
C ILE A 79 -1.36 -0.36 -8.25
N ASP A 80 -2.48 -0.68 -8.88
CA ASP A 80 -3.14 -1.97 -8.68
C ASP A 80 -2.47 -3.03 -9.56
N VAL A 81 -1.91 -4.08 -8.95
CA VAL A 81 -1.37 -5.23 -9.72
C VAL A 81 -2.43 -6.28 -10.02
N PHE A 82 -3.58 -6.24 -9.34
CA PHE A 82 -4.64 -7.21 -9.49
C PHE A 82 -6.01 -6.54 -9.47
N ILE A 83 -6.79 -6.70 -10.55
CA ILE A 83 -8.12 -6.13 -10.66
C ILE A 83 -9.08 -7.20 -11.16
N SER A 84 -10.18 -7.41 -10.41
CA SER A 84 -11.29 -8.26 -10.81
C SER A 84 -10.87 -9.68 -11.25
N GLY A 85 -9.92 -10.29 -10.54
CA GLY A 85 -9.47 -11.66 -10.81
C GLY A 85 -8.34 -11.78 -11.83
N LYS A 86 -7.74 -10.66 -12.27
CA LYS A 86 -6.69 -10.65 -13.28
C LYS A 86 -5.52 -9.79 -12.85
N THR A 87 -4.31 -10.28 -13.09
CA THR A 87 -3.09 -9.47 -13.00
C THR A 87 -3.12 -8.37 -14.06
N VAL A 88 -2.76 -7.16 -13.67
CA VAL A 88 -2.65 -6.00 -14.54
C VAL A 88 -1.21 -5.94 -15.05
N GLU A 89 -1.02 -5.89 -16.37
CA GLU A 89 0.31 -5.73 -16.98
C GLU A 89 0.28 -4.71 -18.12
N PRO A 90 1.38 -3.98 -18.39
CA PRO A 90 2.65 -4.00 -17.66
C PRO A 90 2.63 -3.11 -16.41
N VAL A 91 3.12 -3.60 -15.26
CA VAL A 91 3.21 -2.79 -14.03
C VAL A 91 4.59 -2.19 -13.79
N ALA A 92 5.67 -2.96 -13.97
CA ALA A 92 7.02 -2.49 -13.65
C ALA A 92 7.41 -1.14 -14.31
N PRO A 93 7.03 -0.87 -15.58
CA PRO A 93 7.30 0.43 -16.21
C PRO A 93 6.58 1.61 -15.56
N LYS A 94 5.60 1.42 -14.66
CA LYS A 94 4.91 2.53 -13.98
C LYS A 94 5.73 3.15 -12.84
N ILE A 95 6.78 2.45 -12.39
CA ILE A 95 7.68 2.85 -11.30
C ILE A 95 8.90 3.54 -11.91
N GLU A 96 8.88 4.87 -12.03
CA GLU A 96 9.88 5.62 -12.81
C GLU A 96 10.48 6.82 -12.07
N ASP A 97 9.68 7.57 -11.32
CA ASP A 97 10.11 8.83 -10.70
C ASP A 97 10.46 8.63 -9.22
N VAL A 98 11.75 8.70 -8.89
CA VAL A 98 12.27 8.52 -7.52
C VAL A 98 11.68 9.50 -6.49
N SER A 99 11.12 10.63 -6.93
CA SER A 99 10.47 11.61 -6.07
C SER A 99 9.01 11.26 -5.73
N VAL A 100 8.45 10.22 -6.36
CA VAL A 100 7.10 9.72 -6.13
C VAL A 100 7.12 8.55 -5.14
N THR A 101 6.15 8.57 -4.23
CA THR A 101 5.82 7.40 -3.40
C THR A 101 4.86 6.52 -4.17
N TYR A 102 5.26 5.29 -4.47
CA TYR A 102 4.38 4.33 -5.14
C TYR A 102 3.75 3.39 -4.12
N ILE A 103 2.43 3.24 -4.21
CA ILE A 103 1.64 2.32 -3.40
C ILE A 103 1.24 1.17 -4.33
N ILE A 104 1.71 -0.03 -4.05
CA ILE A 104 1.40 -1.23 -4.84
C ILE A 104 0.34 -2.01 -4.07
N ASP A 105 -0.90 -1.96 -4.56
CA ASP A 105 -2.01 -2.71 -3.96
C ASP A 105 -2.05 -4.15 -4.46
N ASP A 106 -2.41 -5.06 -3.57
CA ASP A 106 -2.42 -6.51 -3.81
C ASP A 106 -1.07 -7.04 -4.36
N ALA A 107 0.04 -6.52 -3.83
CA ALA A 107 1.41 -6.85 -4.25
C ALA A 107 1.76 -8.35 -4.13
N SER A 108 0.92 -9.16 -3.48
CA SER A 108 0.97 -10.62 -3.47
C SER A 108 0.85 -11.23 -4.87
N TYR A 109 0.26 -10.50 -5.82
CA TYR A 109 0.14 -10.90 -7.24
C TYR A 109 1.19 -10.25 -8.14
N ALA A 110 2.09 -9.44 -7.58
CA ALA A 110 3.16 -8.82 -8.35
C ALA A 110 4.18 -9.88 -8.78
N ASP A 111 4.59 -9.82 -10.04
CA ASP A 111 5.65 -10.69 -10.53
C ASP A 111 7.04 -10.25 -10.04
N VAL A 112 8.05 -11.06 -10.35
CA VAL A 112 9.44 -10.81 -9.97
C VAL A 112 9.97 -9.50 -10.56
N GLU A 113 9.50 -9.09 -11.75
CA GLU A 113 9.95 -7.86 -12.40
C GLU A 113 9.46 -6.63 -11.64
N VAL A 114 8.18 -6.62 -11.26
CA VAL A 114 7.56 -5.56 -10.45
C VAL A 114 8.24 -5.44 -9.09
N LEU A 115 8.45 -6.56 -8.40
CA LEU A 115 9.13 -6.57 -7.10
C LEU A 115 10.58 -6.10 -7.21
N SER A 116 11.32 -6.56 -8.23
CA SER A 116 12.69 -6.13 -8.49
C SER A 116 12.79 -4.64 -8.79
N LYS A 117 11.82 -4.10 -9.53
CA LYS A 117 11.74 -2.68 -9.84
C LYS A 117 11.42 -1.85 -8.60
N ALA A 118 10.47 -2.29 -7.78
CA ALA A 118 10.12 -1.65 -6.51
C ALA A 118 11.32 -1.62 -5.55
N ILE A 119 12.05 -2.73 -5.43
CA ILE A 119 13.28 -2.81 -4.65
C ILE A 119 14.33 -1.81 -5.17
N SER A 120 14.57 -1.81 -6.48
CA SER A 120 15.55 -0.91 -7.11
C SER A 120 15.20 0.56 -6.90
N HIS A 121 13.90 0.89 -6.97
CA HIS A 121 13.38 2.22 -6.66
C HIS A 121 13.68 2.64 -5.22
N ALA A 122 13.44 1.73 -4.26
CA ALA A 122 13.74 1.96 -2.86
C ALA A 122 15.25 2.11 -2.60
N LYS A 123 16.11 1.34 -3.30
CA LYS A 123 17.59 1.49 -3.24
C LYS A 123 18.05 2.83 -3.81
N ALA A 124 17.39 3.34 -4.84
CA ALA A 124 17.68 4.67 -5.42
C ALA A 124 17.22 5.84 -4.52
N GLY A 125 16.60 5.56 -3.37
CA GLY A 125 16.11 6.56 -2.44
C GLY A 125 14.64 6.95 -2.65
N GLY A 126 13.93 6.29 -3.56
CA GLY A 126 12.48 6.41 -3.70
C GLY A 126 11.73 5.69 -2.59
N CYS A 127 10.42 5.91 -2.48
CA CYS A 127 9.57 5.27 -1.47
C CYS A 127 8.56 4.31 -2.11
N ILE A 128 8.48 3.11 -1.55
CA ILE A 128 7.51 2.07 -1.93
C ILE A 128 6.71 1.65 -0.70
N VAL A 129 5.40 1.55 -0.88
CA VAL A 129 4.47 0.90 0.05
C VAL A 129 3.88 -0.32 -0.64
N LEU A 130 4.18 -1.52 -0.16
CA LEU A 130 3.58 -2.77 -0.62
C LEU A 130 2.40 -3.14 0.28
N LEU A 131 1.23 -3.39 -0.29
CA LEU A 131 0.07 -3.91 0.42
C LEU A 131 -0.05 -5.40 0.13
N LEU A 132 0.00 -6.23 1.17
CA LEU A 132 0.14 -7.68 1.07
C LEU A 132 -0.88 -8.39 1.97
N GLU A 133 -1.26 -9.61 1.61
CA GLU A 133 -2.00 -10.47 2.54
C GLU A 133 -1.11 -11.06 3.63
N SER A 134 0.09 -11.50 3.25
CA SER A 134 1.14 -12.01 4.15
C SER A 134 2.52 -11.53 3.71
N ILE A 135 3.35 -11.08 4.65
CA ILE A 135 4.74 -10.70 4.34
C ILE A 135 5.55 -11.87 3.76
N SER A 136 5.24 -13.10 4.18
CA SER A 136 5.91 -14.32 3.71
C SER A 136 5.81 -14.51 2.19
N GLU A 137 4.82 -13.92 1.54
CA GLU A 137 4.59 -14.04 0.09
C GLU A 137 5.67 -13.35 -0.75
N VAL A 138 6.32 -12.33 -0.20
CA VAL A 138 7.38 -11.58 -0.87
C VAL A 138 8.74 -11.74 -0.19
N GLN A 139 8.78 -12.36 0.98
CA GLN A 139 9.98 -12.41 1.82
C GLN A 139 11.18 -13.06 1.13
N GLU A 140 10.96 -14.05 0.29
CA GLU A 140 12.01 -14.69 -0.52
C GLU A 140 12.47 -13.82 -1.69
N ALA A 141 11.59 -12.98 -2.25
CA ALA A 141 11.91 -12.07 -3.34
C ALA A 141 12.58 -10.77 -2.86
N LEU A 142 12.42 -10.42 -1.58
CA LEU A 142 13.01 -9.24 -0.96
C LEU A 142 14.45 -9.50 -0.49
N GLU A 143 15.38 -9.79 -1.41
CA GLU A 143 16.82 -9.68 -1.13
C GLU A 143 17.21 -8.19 -1.09
N PHE A 144 16.86 -7.54 0.01
CA PHE A 144 17.06 -6.11 0.23
C PHE A 144 18.16 -5.88 1.26
N ASP A 145 19.24 -5.18 0.88
CA ASP A 145 20.37 -4.84 1.76
C ASP A 145 19.97 -3.90 2.92
N ALA A 146 18.75 -3.35 2.87
CA ALA A 146 18.14 -2.61 3.97
C ALA A 146 16.97 -3.41 4.55
N VAL A 147 16.72 -3.29 5.85
CA VAL A 147 15.61 -3.99 6.50
C VAL A 147 14.30 -3.27 6.16
N PRO A 148 13.32 -3.91 5.47
CA PRO A 148 12.03 -3.30 5.21
C PRO A 148 11.30 -2.95 6.51
N VAL A 149 10.44 -1.93 6.49
CA VAL A 149 9.55 -1.68 7.62
C VAL A 149 8.28 -2.49 7.47
N TYR A 150 8.01 -3.34 8.45
CA TYR A 150 6.82 -4.19 8.47
C TYR A 150 5.72 -3.57 9.34
N LEU A 151 4.56 -3.34 8.73
CA LEU A 151 3.36 -2.85 9.39
C LEU A 151 2.21 -3.84 9.20
N LYS A 152 1.23 -3.79 10.09
CA LYS A 152 0.00 -4.58 10.04
C LYS A 152 -1.19 -3.64 10.02
N LEU A 153 -2.05 -3.79 9.01
CA LEU A 153 -3.34 -3.12 8.95
C LEU A 153 -4.44 -4.05 9.46
N LYS A 154 -5.10 -3.62 10.54
CA LYS A 154 -6.32 -4.26 11.07
C LYS A 154 -7.47 -3.27 10.97
N ARG A 155 -8.70 -3.75 11.19
CA ARG A 155 -9.88 -2.86 11.33
C ARG A 155 -9.73 -1.83 12.45
N SER A 156 -8.90 -2.11 13.44
CA SER A 156 -8.57 -1.21 14.56
C SER A 156 -7.53 -0.15 14.21
N GLY A 157 -6.93 -0.21 13.02
CA GLY A 157 -5.86 0.68 12.56
C GLY A 157 -4.55 -0.03 12.25
N LEU A 158 -3.58 0.76 11.82
CA LEU A 158 -2.23 0.41 11.46
C LEU A 158 -1.35 0.29 12.71
N SER A 159 -0.47 -0.70 12.74
CA SER A 159 0.51 -0.90 13.81
C SER A 159 1.80 -1.48 13.27
N LYS A 160 2.94 -1.36 13.96
CA LYS A 160 4.17 -2.06 13.59
C LYS A 160 4.02 -3.56 13.82
N LEU A 161 4.55 -4.40 12.93
CA LEU A 161 4.87 -5.80 13.28
C LEU A 161 6.12 -5.75 14.18
N ILE A 162 6.00 -6.31 15.39
CA ILE A 162 7.11 -6.46 16.35
C ILE A 162 7.80 -7.79 16.05
#